data_AF-A0A497KQV1-F1
#
_entry.id   AF-A0A497KQV1-F1
#
_cell.length_a   1.000
_cell.length_b   1.000
_cell.length_c   1.000
_cell.angle_alpha   90.00
_cell.angle_beta   90.00
_cell.angle_gamma   90.00
#
_symmetry.space_group_name_H-M   'P 1'
#
loop_
_entity.id
_entity.type
_entity.pdbx_description
1 polymer ?
#
loop_
_entity_poly.entity_id
_entity_poly.type
_entity_poly.pdbx_seq_one_letter_code
_entity_poly.pdbx_strand_id
1 'polypeptide(L)'
;MNPVNQLMTYFLIFLLMWVVFYLIGKKFNLKKHGIEIKPFILILRTKKVNQILEVAAKKTEKILPVLTNISLTLSVGLMVFGSFILTKNLFLFFCEVKKAAPIFPAIPLITVKESLPYFLISVIVLVFIHEFAHGIVARHEKIKVKSAGVM
;
A
#
# COMPACT_ATOMS: atom_id res chain seq x y z
N MET A 1 16.22 -8.54 26.17
CA MET A 1 16.08 -9.45 25.01
C MET A 1 16.98 -8.91 23.91
N ASN A 2 17.78 -9.74 23.22
CA ASN A 2 18.61 -9.24 22.12
C ASN A 2 17.73 -8.61 21.03
N PRO A 3 18.13 -7.48 20.42
CA PRO A 3 17.32 -6.77 19.42
C PRO A 3 16.99 -7.67 18.21
N VAL A 4 17.89 -8.59 17.86
CA VAL A 4 17.68 -9.63 16.84
C VAL A 4 16.53 -10.58 17.21
N ASN A 5 16.47 -11.04 18.46
CA ASN A 5 15.41 -11.94 18.93
C ASN A 5 14.05 -11.23 18.97
N GLN A 6 14.05 -9.93 19.30
CA GLN A 6 12.84 -9.11 19.30
C GLN A 6 12.28 -8.90 17.89
N LEU A 7 13.15 -8.57 16.92
CA LEU A 7 12.77 -8.44 15.51
C LEU A 7 12.21 -9.76 14.96
N MET A 8 12.90 -10.87 15.22
CA MET A 8 12.47 -12.20 14.80
C MET A 8 11.11 -12.59 15.41
N THR A 9 10.88 -12.23 16.68
CA THR A 9 9.59 -12.47 17.35
C THR A 9 8.46 -11.68 16.69
N TYR A 10 8.65 -10.39 16.39
CA TYR A 10 7.63 -9.58 15.72
C TYR A 10 7.31 -10.08 14.32
N PHE A 11 8.32 -10.50 13.56
CA PHE A 11 8.14 -11.06 12.23
C PHE A 11 7.35 -12.38 12.25
N LEU A 12 7.68 -13.27 13.19
CA LEU A 12 6.95 -14.53 13.40
C LEU A 12 5.48 -14.28 13.79
N ILE A 13 5.21 -13.34 14.69
CA ILE A 13 3.85 -12.95 15.08
C ILE A 13 3.07 -12.43 13.86
N PHE A 14 3.69 -11.60 13.03
CA PHE A 14 3.08 -11.08 11.81
C PHE A 14 2.71 -12.20 10.82
N LEU A 15 3.61 -13.15 10.59
CA LEU A 15 3.34 -14.31 9.73
C LEU A 15 2.23 -15.19 10.29
N LEU A 16 2.26 -15.51 11.60
CA LEU A 16 1.22 -16.28 12.27
C LEU A 16 -0.14 -15.60 12.16
N MET A 17 -0.20 -14.29 12.39
CA MET A 17 -1.41 -13.49 12.23
C MET A 17 -1.96 -13.61 10.79
N TRP A 18 -1.09 -13.55 9.79
CA TRP A 18 -1.51 -13.68 8.39
C TRP A 18 -2.05 -15.07 8.05
N VAL A 19 -1.42 -16.13 8.57
CA VAL A 19 -1.90 -17.51 8.43
C VAL A 19 -3.29 -17.65 9.07
N VAL A 20 -3.48 -17.09 10.26
CA VAL A 20 -4.79 -17.08 10.95
C VAL A 20 -5.84 -16.35 10.11
N PHE A 21 -5.53 -15.16 9.57
CA PHE A 21 -6.46 -14.43 8.70
C PHE A 21 -6.81 -15.22 7.42
N TYR A 22 -5.84 -15.89 6.81
CA TYR A 22 -6.09 -16.72 5.63
C TYR A 22 -7.00 -17.91 5.96
N LEU A 23 -6.78 -18.58 7.08
CA LEU A 23 -7.60 -19.71 7.54
C LEU A 23 -9.02 -19.27 7.89
N ILE A 24 -9.19 -18.13 8.58
CA ILE A 24 -10.50 -17.51 8.84
C ILE A 24 -11.18 -17.15 7.51
N GLY A 25 -10.43 -16.53 6.59
CA GLY A 25 -10.81 -16.24 5.20
C GLY A 25 -11.47 -17.43 4.51
N LYS A 26 -10.79 -18.58 4.59
CA LYS A 26 -11.22 -19.85 4.00
C LYS A 26 -12.43 -20.44 4.75
N LYS A 27 -12.41 -20.46 6.09
CA LYS A 27 -13.45 -21.06 6.94
C LYS A 27 -14.80 -20.35 6.81
N PHE A 28 -14.80 -19.01 6.81
CA PHE A 28 -16.03 -18.21 6.68
C PHE A 28 -16.45 -17.96 5.23
N ASN A 29 -15.72 -18.54 4.27
CA ASN A 29 -15.95 -18.37 2.84
C ASN A 29 -16.16 -16.90 2.46
N LEU A 30 -15.29 -16.03 2.98
CA LEU A 30 -15.34 -14.57 2.85
C LEU A 30 -15.35 -14.13 1.38
N LYS A 31 -14.87 -14.98 0.47
CA LYS A 31 -15.01 -14.83 -0.98
C LYS A 31 -16.46 -14.64 -1.44
N LYS A 32 -17.42 -15.34 -0.83
CA LYS A 32 -18.87 -15.17 -1.12
C LYS A 32 -19.40 -13.78 -0.75
N HIS A 33 -18.76 -13.13 0.22
CA HIS A 33 -19.07 -11.79 0.66
C HIS A 33 -18.24 -10.71 -0.07
N GLY A 34 -17.47 -11.11 -1.10
CA GLY A 34 -16.61 -10.20 -1.85
C GLY A 34 -15.32 -9.82 -1.13
N ILE A 35 -14.90 -10.56 -0.10
CA ILE A 35 -13.63 -10.33 0.61
C ILE A 35 -12.68 -11.47 0.26
N GLU A 36 -11.64 -11.17 -0.51
CA GLU A 36 -10.63 -12.14 -0.90
C GLU A 36 -9.30 -11.85 -0.18
N ILE A 37 -8.87 -12.80 0.66
CA ILE A 37 -7.62 -12.71 1.41
C ILE A 37 -6.58 -13.57 0.70
N LYS A 38 -5.57 -12.93 0.12
CA LYS A 38 -4.37 -13.55 -0.48
C LYS A 38 -3.17 -13.36 0.44
N PRO A 39 -2.03 -14.03 0.24
CA PRO A 39 -0.80 -13.71 0.97
C PRO A 39 -0.46 -12.22 0.83
N PHE A 40 -0.36 -11.52 1.96
CA PHE A 40 -0.07 -10.08 2.09
C PHE A 40 -1.02 -9.09 1.39
N ILE A 41 -2.09 -9.56 0.74
CA ILE A 41 -3.02 -8.74 -0.03
C ILE A 41 -4.46 -9.04 0.39
N LEU A 42 -5.21 -7.98 0.67
CA LEU A 42 -6.64 -8.06 0.97
C LEU A 42 -7.41 -7.32 -0.12
N ILE A 43 -8.26 -8.05 -0.86
CA ILE A 43 -9.04 -7.50 -1.96
C ILE A 43 -10.50 -7.40 -1.52
N LEU A 44 -11.02 -6.18 -1.49
CA LEU A 44 -12.43 -5.89 -1.18
C LEU A 44 -13.21 -5.62 -2.47
N ARG A 45 -14.19 -6.48 -2.75
CA ARG A 45 -15.15 -6.42 -3.86
C ARG A 45 -16.58 -6.35 -3.33
N THR A 46 -16.83 -5.41 -2.43
CA THR A 46 -18.16 -5.24 -1.81
C THR A 46 -18.94 -4.09 -2.44
N LYS A 47 -20.28 -4.20 -2.49
CA LYS A 47 -21.16 -3.12 -2.95
C LYS A 47 -20.97 -1.83 -2.14
N LYS A 48 -20.75 -1.96 -0.83
CA LYS A 48 -20.51 -0.83 0.08
C LYS A 48 -19.26 -0.05 -0.30
N VAL A 49 -18.13 -0.73 -0.56
CA VAL A 49 -16.89 -0.07 -1.00
C VAL A 49 -17.09 0.65 -2.33
N ASN A 50 -17.80 0.04 -3.28
CA ASN A 50 -18.12 0.70 -4.54
C ASN A 50 -18.97 1.96 -4.36
N GLN A 51 -19.97 1.94 -3.47
CA GLN A 51 -20.77 3.13 -3.16
C GLN A 51 -19.93 4.24 -2.52
N ILE A 52 -19.02 3.89 -1.60
CA ILE A 52 -18.10 4.86 -0.99
C ILE A 52 -17.22 5.52 -2.06
N LEU A 53 -16.64 4.74 -2.97
CA LEU A 53 -15.84 5.25 -4.08
C LEU A 53 -16.65 6.16 -5.01
N GLU A 54 -17.92 5.81 -5.28
CA GLU A 54 -18.80 6.62 -6.13
C GLU A 54 -19.13 7.97 -5.47
N VAL A 55 -19.47 7.98 -4.18
CA VAL A 55 -19.73 9.22 -3.43
C VAL A 55 -18.47 10.09 -3.36
N ALA A 56 -17.30 9.48 -3.09
CA ALA A 56 -16.04 10.19 -3.07
C ALA A 56 -15.72 10.82 -4.44
N ALA A 57 -15.85 10.04 -5.52
CA ALA A 57 -15.61 10.53 -6.88
C ALA A 57 -16.53 11.69 -7.26
N LYS A 58 -17.83 11.61 -6.96
CA LYS A 58 -18.79 12.71 -7.19
C LYS A 58 -18.44 13.95 -6.38
N LYS A 59 -18.05 13.79 -5.11
CA LYS A 59 -17.67 14.91 -4.25
C LYS A 59 -16.42 15.63 -4.76
N THR A 60 -15.47 14.90 -5.35
CA THR A 60 -14.20 15.45 -5.84
C THR A 60 -14.16 15.75 -7.34
N GLU A 61 -15.28 15.61 -8.06
CA GLU A 61 -15.36 15.67 -9.54
C GLU A 61 -14.70 16.92 -10.14
N LYS A 62 -14.80 18.08 -9.49
CA LYS A 62 -14.18 19.32 -9.99
C LYS A 62 -12.65 19.38 -9.83
N ILE A 63 -12.12 18.74 -8.79
CA ILE A 63 -10.70 18.84 -8.40
C ILE A 63 -9.89 17.69 -9.01
N LEU A 64 -10.53 16.54 -9.17
CA LEU A 64 -9.88 15.30 -9.56
C LEU A 64 -9.19 15.34 -10.93
N PRO A 65 -9.73 16.01 -11.99
CA PRO A 65 -9.04 16.11 -13.28
C PRO A 65 -7.71 16.86 -13.18
N VAL A 66 -7.70 17.98 -12.46
CA VAL A 66 -6.49 18.80 -12.25
C VAL A 66 -5.46 18.02 -11.45
N LEU A 67 -5.89 17.38 -10.36
CA LEU A 67 -5.01 16.57 -9.52
C LEU A 67 -4.44 15.38 -10.28
N THR A 68 -5.23 14.72 -11.12
CA THR A 68 -4.80 13.56 -11.91
C THR A 68 -3.76 13.96 -12.96
N ASN A 69 -3.97 15.06 -13.69
CA ASN A 69 -3.00 15.55 -14.68
C ASN A 69 -1.67 15.97 -14.04
N ILE A 70 -1.71 16.68 -12.91
CA ILE A 70 -0.52 17.04 -12.15
C ILE A 70 0.20 15.77 -11.64
N SER A 71 -0.55 14.84 -11.04
CA SER A 71 0.00 13.60 -10.49
C SER A 71 0.61 12.71 -11.57
N LEU A 72 0.00 12.65 -12.76
CA LEU A 72 0.52 11.90 -13.90
C LEU A 72 1.84 12.48 -14.41
N THR A 73 1.95 13.81 -14.46
CA THR A 73 3.20 14.47 -14.88
C THR A 73 4.30 14.26 -13.84
N LEU A 74 3.97 14.45 -12.55
CA LEU A 74 4.90 14.25 -11.45
C LEU A 74 5.34 12.79 -11.31
N SER A 75 4.45 11.83 -11.55
CA SER A 75 4.76 10.40 -11.37
C SER A 75 5.87 9.94 -12.30
N VAL A 76 5.89 10.40 -13.54
CA VAL A 76 6.97 10.06 -14.50
C VAL A 76 8.31 10.56 -13.99
N GLY A 77 8.38 11.82 -13.55
CA GLY A 77 9.60 12.41 -12.99
C GLY A 77 10.06 11.70 -11.71
N LEU A 78 9.12 11.43 -10.80
CA LEU A 78 9.39 10.70 -9.55
C LEU A 78 9.79 9.24 -9.80
N MET A 79 9.29 8.61 -10.86
CA MET A 79 9.66 7.23 -11.22
C MET A 79 11.12 7.17 -11.67
N VAL A 80 11.57 8.12 -12.50
CA VAL A 80 12.98 8.23 -12.91
C VAL A 80 13.87 8.57 -11.71
N PHE A 81 13.52 9.60 -10.95
CA PHE A 81 14.31 10.04 -9.79
C PHE A 81 14.40 8.95 -8.71
N GLY A 82 13.26 8.32 -8.37
CA GLY A 82 13.20 7.22 -7.42
C GLY A 82 14.04 6.03 -7.86
N SER A 83 13.93 5.61 -9.13
CA SER A 83 14.74 4.51 -9.68
C SER A 83 16.23 4.81 -9.60
N PHE A 84 16.64 6.05 -9.90
CA PHE A 84 18.03 6.47 -9.77
C PHE A 84 18.54 6.39 -8.32
N ILE A 85 17.78 6.94 -7.36
CA ILE A 85 18.17 6.93 -5.94
C ILE A 85 18.23 5.50 -5.40
N LEU A 86 17.23 4.67 -5.69
CA LEU A 86 17.19 3.28 -5.24
C LEU A 86 18.35 2.48 -5.82
N THR A 87 18.63 2.63 -7.12
CA THR A 87 19.75 1.93 -7.79
C THR A 87 21.10 2.39 -7.24
N LYS A 88 21.29 3.71 -7.08
CA LYS A 88 22.50 4.27 -6.49
C LYS A 88 22.72 3.77 -5.07
N ASN A 89 21.66 3.75 -4.26
CA ASN A 89 21.76 3.31 -2.88
C ASN A 89 22.02 1.80 -2.78
N LEU A 90 21.42 0.99 -3.67
CA LEU A 90 21.71 -0.43 -3.78
C LEU A 90 23.17 -0.68 -4.16
N PHE A 91 23.70 0.09 -5.11
CA PHE A 91 25.12 0.03 -5.47
C PHE A 91 26.03 0.40 -4.27
N LEU A 92 25.73 1.50 -3.58
CA LEU A 92 26.47 1.90 -2.39
C LEU A 92 26.36 0.87 -1.26
N PHE A 93 25.23 0.20 -1.11
CA PHE A 93 25.05 -0.85 -0.12
C PHE A 93 26.01 -2.03 -0.35
N PHE A 94 26.30 -2.39 -1.61
CA PHE A 94 27.26 -3.47 -1.92
C PHE A 94 28.71 -3.00 -1.94
N CYS A 95 29.00 -1.77 -2.36
CA CYS A 95 30.37 -1.27 -2.54
C CYS A 95 30.92 -0.49 -1.34
N GLU A 96 30.12 0.37 -0.72
CA GLU A 96 30.53 1.28 0.35
C GLU A 96 29.39 1.52 1.36
N VAL A 97 29.11 0.52 2.19
CA VAL A 97 27.97 0.48 3.14
C VAL A 97 27.86 1.77 3.97
N LYS A 98 28.97 2.41 4.36
CA LYS A 98 28.98 3.65 5.16
C LYS A 98 28.32 4.84 4.46
N LYS A 99 28.21 4.84 3.13
CA LYS A 99 27.54 5.88 2.33
C LYS A 99 26.13 5.50 1.92
N ALA A 100 25.70 4.26 2.19
CA ALA A 100 24.33 3.82 1.94
C ALA A 100 23.40 4.44 2.99
N ALA A 101 22.27 4.98 2.53
CA ALA A 101 21.27 5.58 3.43
C ALA A 101 20.12 4.58 3.67
N PRO A 102 19.56 4.50 4.87
CA PRO A 102 18.35 3.70 5.07
C PRO A 102 17.16 4.35 4.34
N ILE A 103 16.39 3.56 3.58
CA ILE A 103 15.20 4.01 2.85
C ILE A 103 13.96 3.53 3.60
N PHE A 104 13.07 4.46 3.93
CA PHE A 104 11.79 4.17 4.59
C PHE A 104 10.61 4.67 3.76
N PRO A 105 9.46 3.96 3.76
CA PRO A 105 8.22 4.44 3.16
C PRO A 105 7.78 5.73 3.86
N ALA A 106 7.59 6.79 3.09
CA ALA A 106 7.06 8.04 3.62
C ALA A 106 5.55 7.89 3.87
N ILE A 107 5.10 8.08 5.13
CA ILE A 107 3.69 8.25 5.44
C ILE A 107 3.39 9.75 5.59
N PRO A 108 2.34 10.26 4.94
CA PRO A 108 1.78 11.55 5.32
C PRO A 108 1.35 11.55 6.81
N LEU A 109 1.68 12.61 7.56
CA LEU A 109 1.30 12.86 8.97
C LEU A 109 1.94 11.99 10.07
N ILE A 110 2.72 10.95 9.77
CA ILE A 110 3.32 10.09 10.81
C ILE A 110 4.81 9.89 10.54
N THR A 111 5.65 10.32 11.47
CA THR A 111 7.08 9.97 11.45
C THR A 111 7.26 8.50 11.84
N VAL A 112 7.73 7.68 10.90
CA VAL A 112 7.99 6.27 11.16
C VAL A 112 9.25 6.15 12.04
N LYS A 113 9.11 5.56 13.23
CA LYS A 113 10.26 5.11 14.02
C LYS A 113 10.86 3.86 13.37
N GLU A 114 12.17 3.63 13.52
CA GLU A 114 12.90 2.46 13.01
C GLU A 114 12.50 1.14 13.72
N SER A 115 11.22 0.78 13.69
CA SER A 115 10.73 -0.49 14.23
C SER A 115 9.80 -1.16 13.22
N LEU A 116 9.96 -2.48 13.10
CA LEU A 116 9.19 -3.32 12.18
C LEU A 116 7.66 -3.15 12.34
N PRO A 117 7.06 -3.09 13.55
CA PRO A 117 5.63 -2.90 13.70
C PRO A 117 5.12 -1.59 13.10
N TYR A 118 5.82 -0.48 13.35
CA TYR A 118 5.46 0.82 12.77
C TYR A 118 5.56 0.76 11.24
N PHE A 119 6.65 0.21 10.69
CA PHE A 119 6.82 0.03 9.24
C PHE A 119 5.68 -0.78 8.61
N LEU A 120 5.27 -1.91 9.21
CA LEU A 120 4.21 -2.75 8.65
C LEU A 120 2.86 -2.02 8.61
N ILE A 121 2.51 -1.30 9.69
CA ILE A 121 1.29 -0.47 9.73
C ILE A 121 1.38 0.64 8.67
N SER A 122 2.57 1.23 8.51
CA SER A 122 2.84 2.27 7.52
C SER A 122 2.49 1.81 6.11
N VAL A 123 2.99 0.64 5.72
CA VAL A 123 2.78 0.07 4.40
C VAL A 123 1.30 -0.23 4.17
N ILE A 124 0.60 -0.79 5.16
CA ILE A 124 -0.84 -1.08 5.06
C ILE A 124 -1.64 0.20 4.80
N VAL A 125 -1.38 1.26 5.58
CA VAL A 125 -2.10 2.55 5.42
C VAL A 125 -1.77 3.19 4.08
N LEU A 126 -0.49 3.22 3.70
CA LEU A 126 -0.02 3.80 2.44
C LEU A 126 -0.67 3.11 1.24
N VAL A 127 -0.60 1.78 1.18
CA VAL A 127 -1.20 0.98 0.10
C VAL A 127 -2.71 1.17 0.07
N PHE A 128 -3.36 1.17 1.23
CA PHE A 128 -4.81 1.40 1.30
C PHE A 128 -5.20 2.75 0.68
N ILE A 129 -4.51 3.84 1.03
CA ILE A 129 -4.77 5.17 0.48
C ILE A 129 -4.45 5.21 -1.02
N HIS A 130 -3.36 4.59 -1.44
CA HIS A 130 -2.93 4.51 -2.84
C HIS A 130 -3.97 3.81 -3.72
N GLU A 131 -4.38 2.61 -3.35
CA GLU A 131 -5.41 1.84 -4.06
C GLU A 131 -6.77 2.56 -4.02
N PHE A 132 -7.10 3.20 -2.90
CA PHE A 132 -8.34 3.99 -2.78
C PHE A 132 -8.34 5.19 -3.73
N ALA A 133 -7.22 5.90 -3.85
CA ALA A 133 -7.06 7.01 -4.79
C ALA A 133 -7.20 6.54 -6.25
N HIS A 134 -6.54 5.42 -6.61
CA HIS A 134 -6.71 4.79 -7.93
C HIS A 134 -8.17 4.39 -8.18
N GLY A 135 -8.86 3.86 -7.16
CA GLY A 135 -10.28 3.52 -7.23
C GLY A 135 -11.18 4.73 -7.51
N ILE A 136 -10.91 5.88 -6.87
CA ILE A 136 -11.66 7.13 -7.10
C ILE A 136 -11.44 7.63 -8.54
N VAL A 137 -10.19 7.73 -8.98
CA VAL A 137 -9.84 8.21 -10.33
C VAL A 137 -10.48 7.31 -11.40
N ALA A 138 -10.35 5.99 -11.26
CA ALA A 138 -10.91 5.07 -12.24
C ALA A 138 -12.45 5.13 -12.30
N ARG A 139 -13.14 5.42 -11.18
CA ARG A 139 -14.59 5.67 -11.19
C ARG A 139 -14.96 6.97 -11.88
N HIS A 140 -14.20 8.03 -11.68
CA HIS A 140 -14.40 9.32 -12.35
C HIS A 140 -14.23 9.21 -13.87
N GLU A 141 -13.16 8.55 -14.32
CA GLU A 141 -12.88 8.30 -15.74
C GLU A 141 -13.80 7.22 -16.36
N LYS A 142 -14.81 6.73 -15.60
CA LYS A 142 -15.76 5.68 -16.01
C LYS A 142 -15.08 4.37 -16.44
N ILE A 143 -13.85 4.15 -15.99
CA ILE A 143 -13.11 2.91 -16.19
C ILE A 143 -13.74 1.85 -15.27
N LYS A 144 -14.09 0.69 -15.83
CA LYS A 144 -14.65 -0.43 -15.04
C LYS A 144 -13.59 -1.00 -14.11
N VAL A 145 -13.54 -0.52 -12.88
CA VAL A 145 -12.69 -1.07 -11.81
C VAL A 145 -13.24 -2.43 -11.41
N LYS A 146 -12.54 -3.52 -11.79
CA LYS A 146 -12.95 -4.90 -11.42
C LYS A 146 -12.69 -5.20 -9.94
N SER A 147 -11.77 -4.50 -9.26
CA SER A 147 -11.60 -4.53 -7.80
C SER A 147 -10.73 -3.40 -7.24
N ALA A 148 -11.00 -2.95 -6.01
CA ALA A 148 -10.24 -1.93 -5.29
C ALA A 148 -8.97 -2.45 -4.59
N GLY A 149 -8.43 -3.60 -5.02
CA GLY A 149 -7.23 -4.20 -4.41
C GLY A 149 -6.30 -4.89 -5.40
N VAL A 150 -6.56 -4.73 -6.70
CA VAL A 150 -5.71 -5.13 -7.82
C VAL A 150 -6.13 -4.24 -8.99
N MET A 151 -5.29 -3.28 -9.36
CA MET A 151 -5.06 -3.02 -10.78
C MET A 151 -4.04 -4.02 -11.30
#